data_AF-A0A9E4NJ44-F1
#
_entry.id   AF-A0A9E4NJ44-F1
#
_cell.length_a   1.000
_cell.length_b   1.000
_cell.length_c   1.000
_cell.angle_alpha   90.00
_cell.angle_beta   90.00
_cell.angle_gamma   90.00
#
_symmetry.space_group_name_H-M   'P 1'
#
loop_
_entity.id
_entity.type
_entity.pdbx_description
1 polymer ?
#
loop_
_entity_poly.entity_id
_entity_poly.type
_entity_poly.pdbx_seq_one_letter_code
_entity_poly.pdbx_strand_id
1 'polypeptide(L)'
;CPKGDGAFYLCFSDEVKVYLAGLSRCFTEYELEKIAPLSSCYSIRLYELFCQWRSTGKLVITLEDFRGRLGLDGKHEQFKYLKRDVINLAIEELYEKSSLAIAWEVKRRNNKVVGLTFDFEEKSLRNSKLARFPTP
;
A
#
# COMPACT_ATOMS: atom_id res chain seq x y z
N CYS A 1 -17.57 -1.55 33.47
CA CYS A 1 -17.47 -2.56 32.39
C CYS A 1 -17.38 -3.94 33.02
N PRO A 2 -18.22 -4.91 32.60
CA PRO A 2 -18.05 -6.30 33.00
C PRO A 2 -16.70 -6.80 32.46
N LYS A 3 -15.94 -7.51 33.29
CA LYS A 3 -14.67 -8.14 32.89
C LYS A 3 -14.98 -9.56 32.40
N GLY A 4 -14.59 -9.93 31.18
CA GLY A 4 -14.56 -11.34 30.76
C GLY A 4 -14.88 -11.67 29.29
N ASP A 5 -15.56 -10.81 28.55
CA ASP A 5 -16.17 -11.22 27.26
C ASP A 5 -15.28 -11.05 26.02
N GLY A 6 -13.99 -10.73 26.17
CA GLY A 6 -13.11 -10.48 25.02
C GLY A 6 -13.48 -9.22 24.21
N ALA A 7 -14.35 -8.36 24.73
CA ALA A 7 -14.73 -7.09 24.12
C ALA A 7 -13.87 -5.93 24.65
N PHE A 8 -13.47 -5.03 23.75
CA PHE A 8 -12.87 -3.75 24.09
C PHE A 8 -13.71 -2.61 23.52
N TYR A 9 -13.74 -1.49 24.24
CA TYR A 9 -14.42 -0.27 23.81
C TYR A 9 -13.36 0.75 23.40
N LEU A 10 -13.47 1.26 22.18
CA LEU A 10 -12.64 2.35 21.66
C LEU A 10 -13.51 3.60 21.50
N CYS A 11 -13.05 4.73 22.02
CA CYS A 11 -13.69 6.03 21.82
C CYS A 11 -12.73 6.96 21.08
N PHE A 12 -13.21 7.61 20.02
CA PHE A 12 -12.46 8.66 19.33
C PHE A 12 -12.70 10.03 19.98
N SER A 13 -11.70 10.90 19.97
CA SER A 13 -11.86 12.30 20.42
C SER A 13 -12.80 13.07 19.50
N ASP A 14 -13.39 14.16 20.02
CA ASP A 14 -14.31 14.98 19.24
C ASP A 14 -13.64 15.62 18.01
N GLU A 15 -12.34 15.93 18.10
CA GLU A 15 -11.53 16.41 16.98
C GLU A 15 -11.44 15.38 15.85
N VAL A 16 -11.21 14.10 16.18
CA VAL A 16 -11.12 13.02 15.19
C VAL A 16 -12.49 12.69 14.58
N LYS A 17 -13.58 12.82 15.34
CA LYS A 17 -14.95 12.56 14.85
C LYS A 17 -15.31 13.42 13.64
N VAL A 18 -14.84 14.67 13.56
CA VAL A 18 -15.11 15.56 12.42
C VAL A 18 -14.54 14.97 11.13
N TYR A 19 -13.30 14.44 11.18
CA TYR A 19 -12.67 13.79 10.03
C TYR A 19 -13.34 12.47 9.67
N LEU A 20 -13.77 11.69 10.68
CA LEU A 20 -14.50 10.44 10.44
C LEU A 20 -15.87 10.67 9.80
N ALA A 21 -16.61 11.73 10.21
CA ALA A 21 -17.88 12.09 9.59
C ALA A 21 -17.71 12.57 8.13
N GLY A 22 -16.58 13.21 7.83
CA GLY A 22 -16.19 13.64 6.48
C GLY A 22 -15.87 12.50 5.51
N LEU A 23 -15.65 11.27 6.00
CA LEU A 23 -15.35 10.09 5.17
C LEU A 23 -16.49 9.74 4.20
N SER A 24 -17.70 10.28 4.35
CA SER A 24 -18.84 9.96 3.48
C SER A 24 -18.68 10.37 2.01
N ARG A 25 -17.72 11.24 1.66
CA ARG A 25 -17.56 11.79 0.29
C ARG A 25 -16.26 11.43 -0.42
N CYS A 26 -15.14 11.33 0.30
CA CYS A 26 -13.81 11.13 -0.29
C CYS A 26 -13.01 10.11 0.54
N PHE A 27 -13.28 8.83 0.33
CA PHE A 27 -12.57 7.75 1.00
C PHE A 27 -12.10 6.69 0.00
N THR A 28 -11.07 5.94 0.39
CA THR A 28 -10.64 4.75 -0.33
C THR A 28 -11.34 3.56 0.30
N GLU A 29 -12.18 2.88 -0.48
CA GLU A 29 -12.80 1.61 -0.07
C GLU A 29 -11.89 0.45 -0.46
N TYR A 30 -11.73 -0.50 0.46
CA TYR A 30 -10.98 -1.73 0.21
C TYR A 30 -11.46 -2.86 1.13
N GLU A 31 -11.30 -4.10 0.67
CA GLU A 31 -11.77 -5.28 1.38
C GLU A 31 -10.85 -5.62 2.56
N LEU A 32 -11.42 -5.70 3.76
CA LEU A 32 -10.65 -6.05 4.97
C LEU A 32 -9.98 -7.44 4.84
N GLU A 33 -10.64 -8.37 4.16
CA GLU A 33 -10.11 -9.72 3.89
C GLU A 33 -8.79 -9.69 3.10
N LYS A 34 -8.56 -8.64 2.30
CA LYS A 34 -7.33 -8.48 1.50
C LYS A 34 -6.17 -7.94 2.32
N ILE A 35 -6.44 -7.21 3.41
CA ILE A 35 -5.40 -6.65 4.29
C ILE A 35 -5.18 -7.43 5.58
N ALA A 36 -6.19 -8.16 6.06
CA ALA A 36 -6.11 -8.96 7.27
C ALA A 36 -4.92 -9.95 7.32
N PRO A 37 -4.51 -10.61 6.22
CA PRO A 37 -3.34 -11.50 6.23
C PRO A 37 -1.99 -10.77 6.10
N LEU A 38 -1.99 -9.46 5.81
CA LEU A 38 -0.77 -8.67 5.66
C LEU A 38 -0.14 -8.41 7.02
N SER A 39 1.17 -8.63 7.11
CA SER A 39 1.94 -8.49 8.33
C SER A 39 2.82 -7.24 8.34
N SER A 40 3.22 -6.77 7.16
CA SER A 40 3.98 -5.52 7.03
C SER A 40 3.06 -4.33 6.96
N CYS A 41 3.33 -3.32 7.79
CA CYS A 41 2.66 -2.03 7.70
C CYS A 41 2.86 -1.37 6.32
N TYR A 42 4.01 -1.60 5.67
CA TYR A 42 4.28 -1.06 4.34
C TYR A 42 3.41 -1.73 3.27
N SER A 43 3.15 -3.03 3.38
CA SER A 43 2.23 -3.73 2.48
C SER A 43 0.83 -3.19 2.61
N ILE A 44 0.34 -3.01 3.84
CA ILE A 44 -0.98 -2.43 4.10
C ILE A 44 -1.07 -1.03 3.47
N ARG A 45 -0.09 -0.15 3.74
CA ARG A 45 -0.07 1.21 3.16
C ARG A 45 -0.01 1.22 1.64
N LEU A 46 0.76 0.32 1.03
CA LEU A 46 0.83 0.21 -0.42
C LEU A 46 -0.49 -0.29 -1.01
N TYR A 47 -1.13 -1.27 -0.39
CA TYR A 47 -2.45 -1.73 -0.81
C TYR A 47 -3.48 -0.61 -0.79
N GLU A 48 -3.57 0.13 0.32
CA GLU A 48 -4.44 1.30 0.46
C GLU A 48 -4.17 2.33 -0.66
N LEU A 49 -2.89 2.57 -0.95
CA LEU A 49 -2.49 3.49 -2.00
C LEU A 49 -2.90 2.99 -3.38
N PHE A 50 -2.75 1.69 -3.68
CA PHE A 50 -3.20 1.13 -4.95
C PHE A 50 -4.72 1.15 -5.09
N CYS A 51 -5.47 0.88 -4.03
CA CYS A 51 -6.93 1.01 -4.02
C CYS A 51 -7.39 2.42 -4.37
N GLN A 52 -6.66 3.45 -3.91
CA GLN A 52 -6.95 4.85 -4.28
C GLN A 52 -6.84 5.11 -5.79
N TRP A 53 -5.98 4.36 -6.49
CA TRP A 53 -5.71 4.49 -7.93
C TRP A 53 -6.26 3.30 -8.74
N ARG A 54 -7.19 2.54 -8.15
CA ARG A 54 -7.75 1.31 -8.77
C ARG A 54 -8.42 1.56 -10.11
N SER A 55 -9.03 2.73 -10.30
CA SER A 55 -9.71 3.09 -11.55
C SER A 55 -8.74 3.23 -12.73
N THR A 56 -7.49 3.63 -12.48
CA THR A 56 -6.46 3.76 -13.52
C THR A 56 -5.57 2.53 -13.63
N GLY A 57 -5.45 1.73 -12.54
CA GLY A 57 -4.50 0.61 -12.46
C GLY A 57 -3.03 1.08 -12.50
N LYS A 58 -2.79 2.38 -12.29
CA LYS A 58 -1.47 3.00 -12.44
C LYS A 58 -1.28 4.11 -11.42
N LEU A 59 -0.14 4.07 -10.74
CA LEU A 59 0.32 5.08 -9.79
C LEU A 59 1.65 5.66 -10.28
N VAL A 60 1.72 6.98 -10.45
CA VAL A 60 2.97 7.71 -10.68
C VAL A 60 3.18 8.63 -9.48
N ILE A 61 4.32 8.48 -8.80
CA ILE A 61 4.57 9.17 -7.53
C ILE A 61 6.03 9.63 -7.43
N THR A 62 6.26 10.78 -6.79
CA THR A 62 7.62 11.22 -6.48
C THR A 62 8.22 10.35 -5.38
N LEU A 63 9.55 10.29 -5.30
CA LEU A 63 10.20 9.51 -4.24
C LEU A 63 9.91 10.10 -2.85
N GLU A 64 9.75 11.42 -2.77
CA GLU A 64 9.41 12.14 -1.55
C GLU A 64 7.98 11.82 -1.08
N ASP A 65 6.99 11.96 -1.96
CA ASP A 65 5.60 11.64 -1.64
C ASP A 65 5.42 10.16 -1.28
N PHE A 66 6.15 9.27 -1.95
CA PHE A 66 6.14 7.84 -1.62
C PHE A 66 6.61 7.61 -0.18
N ARG A 67 7.71 8.25 0.23
CA ARG A 67 8.22 8.14 1.60
C ARG A 67 7.25 8.70 2.62
N GLY A 68 6.68 9.88 2.35
CA GLY A 68 5.71 10.50 3.24
C GLY A 68 4.45 9.64 3.43
N ARG A 69 3.92 9.07 2.34
CA ARG A 69 2.74 8.20 2.40
C ARG A 69 2.96 6.90 3.16
N LEU A 70 4.19 6.37 3.13
CA LEU A 70 4.56 5.16 3.87
C LEU A 70 5.09 5.46 5.29
N GLY A 71 5.20 6.74 5.70
CA GLY A 71 5.73 7.12 7.01
C GLY A 71 7.21 6.76 7.18
N LEU A 72 8.01 6.92 6.11
CA LEU A 72 9.41 6.51 6.03
C LEU A 72 10.39 7.65 6.35
N ASP A 73 9.95 8.68 7.05
CA ASP A 73 10.78 9.84 7.40
C ASP A 73 12.02 9.40 8.21
N GLY A 74 13.20 9.72 7.68
CA GLY A 74 14.50 9.32 8.26
C GLY A 74 14.83 7.82 8.17
N LYS A 75 14.02 6.99 7.48
CA LYS A 75 14.23 5.54 7.33
C LYS A 75 14.58 5.15 5.90
N HIS A 76 15.41 4.12 5.76
CA HIS A 76 15.82 3.57 4.47
C HIS A 76 16.28 4.65 3.47
N GLU A 77 17.06 5.64 3.92
CA GLU A 77 17.40 6.85 3.13
C GLU A 77 18.02 6.51 1.77
N GLN A 78 18.91 5.53 1.75
CA GLN A 78 19.48 5.03 0.51
C GLN A 78 18.43 4.22 -0.26
N PHE A 79 18.23 4.57 -1.53
CA PHE A 79 17.25 3.92 -2.39
C PHE A 79 17.42 2.39 -2.46
N LYS A 80 18.65 1.87 -2.32
CA LYS A 80 18.90 0.42 -2.28
C LYS A 80 18.18 -0.29 -1.13
N TYR A 81 18.10 0.34 0.05
CA TYR A 81 17.40 -0.21 1.21
C TYR A 81 15.90 -0.02 1.06
N LEU A 82 15.45 1.12 0.53
CA LEU A 82 14.03 1.33 0.21
C LEU A 82 13.52 0.27 -0.78
N LYS A 83 14.29 0.01 -1.84
CA LYS A 83 13.97 -1.01 -2.85
C LYS A 83 13.87 -2.41 -2.22
N ARG A 84 14.89 -2.81 -1.46
CA ARG A 84 14.98 -4.16 -0.87
C ARG A 84 13.96 -4.37 0.24
N ASP A 85 13.93 -3.48 1.22
CA ASP A 85 13.26 -3.70 2.51
C ASP A 85 11.80 -3.22 2.52
N VAL A 86 11.41 -2.40 1.55
CA VAL A 86 10.06 -1.83 1.49
C VAL A 86 9.37 -2.24 0.20
N ILE A 87 9.88 -1.80 -0.96
CA ILE A 87 9.17 -1.96 -2.23
C ILE A 87 9.05 -3.44 -2.60
N ASN A 88 10.16 -4.17 -2.63
CA ASN A 88 10.16 -5.58 -3.06
C ASN A 88 9.40 -6.47 -2.08
N LEU A 89 9.66 -6.36 -0.77
CA LEU A 89 8.98 -7.17 0.24
C LEU A 89 7.48 -6.91 0.27
N ALA A 90 7.05 -5.65 0.14
CA ALA A 90 5.64 -5.34 0.12
C ALA A 90 4.94 -5.86 -1.15
N ILE A 91 5.57 -5.73 -2.31
CA ILE A 91 5.01 -6.27 -3.57
C ILE A 91 4.87 -7.79 -3.50
N GLU A 92 5.87 -8.47 -2.96
CA GLU A 92 5.83 -9.93 -2.77
C GLU A 92 4.68 -10.33 -1.84
N GLU A 93 4.57 -9.69 -0.66
CA GLU A 93 3.49 -10.00 0.28
C GLU A 93 2.10 -9.72 -0.30
N LEU A 94 1.93 -8.60 -1.03
CA LEU A 94 0.66 -8.23 -1.67
C LEU A 94 0.26 -9.20 -2.77
N TYR A 95 1.23 -9.69 -3.52
CA TYR A 95 1.00 -10.70 -4.54
C TYR A 95 0.51 -12.01 -3.91
N GLU A 96 1.17 -12.46 -2.85
CA GLU A 96 0.86 -13.74 -2.19
C GLU A 96 -0.45 -13.70 -1.41
N LYS A 97 -0.70 -12.62 -0.67
CA LYS A 97 -1.75 -12.59 0.35
C LYS A 97 -2.97 -11.75 -0.04
N SER A 98 -2.83 -10.84 -0.99
CA SER A 98 -3.91 -9.95 -1.43
C SER A 98 -4.29 -10.15 -2.90
N SER A 99 -3.62 -11.06 -3.61
CA SER A 99 -3.86 -11.34 -5.04
C SER A 99 -3.69 -10.12 -5.95
N LEU A 100 -2.78 -9.20 -5.59
CA LEU A 100 -2.51 -7.99 -6.37
C LEU A 100 -1.18 -8.16 -7.14
N ALA A 101 -1.24 -8.16 -8.46
CA ALA A 101 -0.04 -8.20 -9.30
C ALA A 101 0.46 -6.76 -9.56
N ILE A 102 1.74 -6.50 -9.31
CA ILE A 102 2.30 -5.13 -9.32
C ILE A 102 3.64 -5.13 -10.05
N ALA A 103 3.71 -4.45 -11.19
CA ALA A 103 4.96 -4.11 -11.85
C ALA A 103 5.38 -2.69 -11.46
N TRP A 104 6.68 -2.42 -11.41
CA TRP A 104 7.16 -1.09 -11.07
C TRP A 104 8.49 -0.73 -11.73
N GLU A 105 8.67 0.57 -11.95
CA GLU A 105 9.87 1.13 -12.55
C GLU A 105 10.30 2.42 -11.84
N VAL A 106 11.54 2.81 -12.09
CA VAL A 106 12.16 3.99 -11.47
C VAL A 106 12.27 5.13 -12.48
N LYS A 107 11.72 6.29 -12.11
CA LYS A 107 11.97 7.54 -12.83
C LYS A 107 13.29 8.15 -12.37
N ARG A 108 14.20 8.42 -13.31
CA ARG A 108 15.50 9.03 -13.04
C ARG A 108 15.61 10.43 -13.62
N ARG A 109 16.40 11.28 -12.95
CA ARG A 109 16.84 12.59 -13.44
C ARG A 109 18.31 12.77 -13.08
N ASN A 110 19.17 13.02 -14.07
CA ASN A 110 20.63 13.16 -13.86
C ASN A 110 21.22 12.01 -13.02
N ASN A 111 20.88 10.77 -13.38
CA ASN A 111 21.26 9.54 -12.69
C ASN A 111 20.75 9.37 -11.23
N LYS A 112 19.96 10.32 -10.72
CA LYS A 112 19.30 10.21 -9.42
C LYS A 112 17.88 9.68 -9.57
N VAL A 113 17.46 8.83 -8.65
CA VAL A 113 16.07 8.35 -8.56
C VAL A 113 15.20 9.47 -8.02
N VAL A 114 14.18 9.88 -8.78
CA VAL A 114 13.27 10.99 -8.42
C VAL A 114 11.83 10.56 -8.25
N GLY A 115 11.44 9.37 -8.73
CA GLY A 115 10.08 8.88 -8.61
C GLY A 115 9.94 7.42 -8.99
N LEU A 116 8.72 6.93 -8.82
CA LEU A 116 8.32 5.55 -9.05
C LEU A 116 7.04 5.55 -9.89
N THR A 117 6.96 4.58 -10.80
CA THR A 117 5.73 4.24 -11.50
C THR A 117 5.36 2.82 -11.13
N PHE A 118 4.11 2.59 -10.79
CA PHE A 118 3.54 1.27 -10.55
C PHE A 118 2.38 1.04 -11.52
N ASP A 119 2.34 -0.14 -12.11
CA ASP A 119 1.21 -0.67 -12.86
C ASP A 119 0.72 -1.91 -12.11
N PHE A 120 -0.58 -1.99 -11.82
CA PHE A 120 -1.12 -3.02 -10.95
C PHE A 120 -2.52 -3.47 -11.34
N GLU A 121 -2.80 -4.75 -11.11
CA GLU A 121 -4.08 -5.37 -11.42
C GLU A 121 -4.44 -6.43 -10.36
N GLU A 122 -5.73 -6.56 -10.07
CA GLU A 122 -6.20 -7.67 -9.25
C GLU A 122 -6.25 -8.94 -10.08
N LYS A 123 -5.70 -10.02 -9.52
CA LYS A 123 -5.90 -11.33 -10.11
C LYS A 123 -7.36 -11.73 -10.00
N SER A 124 -7.98 -11.88 -11.14
CA SER A 124 -9.22 -12.65 -11.23
C SER A 124 -8.93 -14.10 -10.81
N LEU A 125 -9.67 -14.59 -9.81
CA LEU A 125 -9.64 -15.99 -9.37
C LEU A 125 -9.96 -17.00 -10.51
N ARG A 126 -10.39 -16.52 -11.69
CA ARG A 126 -10.75 -17.35 -12.85
C ARG A 126 -9.59 -17.72 -13.78
N ASN A 127 -8.39 -17.14 -13.67
CA ASN A 127 -7.25 -17.54 -14.52
C ASN A 127 -5.93 -17.57 -13.72
N SER A 128 -5.60 -18.73 -13.17
CA SER A 128 -4.40 -18.98 -12.35
C SER A 128 -3.10 -19.17 -13.15
N LYS A 129 -3.02 -18.67 -14.40
CA LYS A 129 -1.80 -18.76 -15.21
C LYS A 129 -1.41 -17.39 -15.76
N LEU A 130 -0.15 -17.02 -15.47
CA LEU A 130 0.63 -15.82 -15.84
C LEU A 130 0.47 -14.66 -14.82
N ALA A 131 1.51 -13.94 -14.41
CA ALA A 131 2.84 -13.75 -15.00
C ALA A 131 3.95 -13.86 -13.94
N ARG A 132 5.06 -14.51 -14.32
CA ARG A 132 6.35 -14.36 -13.64
C ARG A 132 6.85 -12.95 -13.96
N PHE A 133 7.25 -12.20 -12.93
CA PHE A 133 7.85 -10.88 -13.10
C PHE A 133 9.13 -10.96 -13.93
N PRO A 134 9.32 -10.10 -14.95
CA PRO A 134 10.65 -9.70 -15.34
C PRO A 134 11.14 -8.67 -14.30
N THR A 135 12.12 -9.04 -13.49
CA THR A 135 12.93 -8.04 -12.77
C THR A 135 13.88 -7.36 -13.77
N PRO A 136 14.00 -6.02 -13.76
CA PRO A 136 15.10 -5.34 -14.44
C PRO A 136 16.44 -5.60 -13.75
#